data_AF-A0A368CKM2-F1
#
_entry.id   AF-A0A368CKM2-F1
#
_cell.length_a   1.000
_cell.length_b   1.000
_cell.length_c   1.000
_cell.angle_alpha   90.00
_cell.angle_beta   90.00
_cell.angle_gamma   90.00
#
_symmetry.space_group_name_H-M   'P 1'
#
loop_
_entity.id
_entity.type
_entity.pdbx_description
1 polymer ?
#
loop_
_entity_poly.entity_id
_entity_poly.type
_entity_poly.pdbx_seq_one_letter_code
_entity_poly.pdbx_strand_id
1 'polypeptide(L)'
;MGAPIAAFLTLLLSLLLLRRLVFRPVAPGIDGALLDGTAIAALNRDRLQALEERGEAQPEALDLLPLPRSELQERELLLQLNQLSQGSQEQRLLALRTCQVWGDRRCLPLLRRGQRDASAPVALLAAMALETFRGEPSGGYRAAAVASAGKAALPRNVARMR
;
A
#
# COMPACT_ATOMS: atom_id res chain seq x y z
N MET A 1 -1.51 48.82 58.41
CA MET A 1 -1.32 47.36 58.59
C MET A 1 -1.96 46.51 57.46
N GLY A 2 -2.09 46.99 56.20
CA GLY A 2 -2.85 46.28 55.15
C GLY A 2 -2.05 45.73 53.96
N ALA A 3 -0.79 46.18 53.77
CA ALA A 3 0.03 45.81 52.62
C ALA A 3 0.41 44.32 52.50
N PRO A 4 0.71 43.57 53.58
CA PRO A 4 1.17 42.18 53.41
C PRO A 4 0.03 41.23 53.01
N ILE A 5 -1.21 41.53 53.42
CA ILE A 5 -2.39 40.70 53.12
C ILE A 5 -2.76 40.82 51.64
N ALA A 6 -2.69 42.02 51.08
CA ALA A 6 -2.95 42.24 49.66
C ALA A 6 -1.94 41.49 48.77
N ALA A 7 -0.65 41.52 49.12
CA ALA A 7 0.39 40.80 48.39
C ALA A 7 0.18 39.27 48.42
N PHE A 8 -0.20 38.73 49.59
CA PHE A 8 -0.49 37.31 49.73
C PHE A 8 -1.69 36.86 48.87
N LEU A 9 -2.77 37.65 48.86
CA LEU A 9 -3.95 37.35 48.05
C LEU A 9 -3.66 37.42 46.55
N THR A 10 -2.85 38.39 46.10
CA THR A 10 -2.45 38.46 44.69
C THR A 10 -1.59 37.27 44.26
N LEU A 11 -0.68 36.82 45.12
CA LEU A 11 0.17 35.68 44.84
C LEU A 11 -0.67 34.39 44.80
N LEU A 12 -1.60 34.22 45.74
CA LEU A 12 -2.50 33.06 45.78
C LEU A 12 -3.44 33.02 44.56
N LEU A 13 -3.98 34.17 44.13
CA LEU A 13 -4.79 34.28 42.91
C LEU A 13 -3.97 33.95 41.66
N SER A 14 -2.73 34.45 41.57
CA SER A 14 -1.83 34.15 40.45
C SER A 14 -1.50 32.67 40.35
N LEU A 15 -1.25 32.00 41.48
CA LEU A 15 -0.99 30.55 41.53
C LEU A 15 -2.22 29.73 41.15
N LEU A 16 -3.42 30.15 41.56
CA LEU A 16 -4.67 29.50 41.16
C LEU A 16 -4.95 29.66 39.66
N LEU A 17 -4.70 30.84 39.11
CA LEU A 17 -4.84 31.11 37.67
C LEU A 17 -3.79 30.33 36.87
N LEU A 18 -2.54 30.28 37.33
CA LEU A 18 -1.48 29.49 36.70
C LEU A 18 -1.82 27.99 36.72
N ARG A 19 -2.34 27.48 37.84
CA ARG A 19 -2.82 26.10 37.94
C ARG A 19 -3.96 25.82 36.96
N ARG A 20 -4.93 26.71 36.82
CA ARG A 20 -6.05 26.53 35.89
C ARG A 20 -5.67 26.66 34.42
N LEU A 21 -4.73 27.55 34.09
CA LEU A 21 -4.35 27.84 32.71
C LEU A 21 -3.26 26.88 32.18
N VAL A 22 -2.29 26.51 33.02
CA VAL A 22 -1.16 25.65 32.63
C VAL A 22 -1.48 24.17 32.86
N PHE A 23 -2.14 23.83 33.96
CA PHE A 23 -2.57 22.47 34.25
C PHE A 23 -4.06 22.32 33.94
N ARG A 24 -4.42 22.43 32.66
CA ARG A 24 -5.71 21.88 32.21
C ARG A 24 -5.67 20.38 32.49
N PRO A 25 -6.51 19.82 33.38
CA PRO A 25 -6.68 18.38 33.41
C PRO A 25 -7.15 17.97 32.02
N VAL A 26 -6.41 17.05 31.38
CA VAL A 26 -6.87 16.34 30.20
C VAL A 26 -8.29 15.86 30.50
N ALA A 27 -9.23 16.17 29.62
CA ALA A 27 -10.66 15.93 29.84
C ALA A 27 -10.88 14.50 30.39
N PRO A 28 -11.53 14.33 31.55
CA PRO A 28 -11.91 13.02 32.02
C PRO A 28 -13.10 12.58 31.15
N GLY A 29 -12.84 11.74 30.16
CA GLY A 29 -13.86 11.30 29.22
C GLY A 29 -13.41 10.33 28.13
N ILE A 30 -12.17 9.83 28.19
CA ILE A 30 -11.80 8.62 27.44
C ILE A 30 -11.92 7.50 28.45
N ASP A 31 -13.06 6.81 28.43
CA ASP A 31 -13.33 5.67 29.29
C ASP A 31 -12.15 4.68 29.21
N GLY A 32 -11.66 4.18 30.36
CA GLY A 32 -10.58 3.18 30.38
C GLY A 32 -10.91 1.91 29.56
N ALA A 33 -12.20 1.68 29.28
CA ALA A 33 -12.69 0.65 28.38
C ALA A 33 -12.30 0.87 26.90
N LEU A 34 -12.09 2.11 26.44
CA LEU A 34 -11.62 2.43 25.08
C LEU A 34 -10.12 2.13 24.86
N LEU A 35 -9.38 1.86 25.94
CA LEU A 35 -7.95 1.51 25.94
C LEU A 35 -7.70 0.09 26.45
N ASP A 36 -8.73 -0.77 26.44
CA ASP A 36 -8.56 -2.16 26.87
C ASP A 36 -7.77 -2.94 25.81
N GLY A 37 -6.45 -3.03 26.01
CA GLY A 37 -5.54 -3.72 25.11
C GLY A 37 -5.89 -5.20 24.91
N THR A 38 -6.62 -5.80 25.86
CA THR A 38 -7.09 -7.18 25.76
C THR A 38 -8.19 -7.34 24.70
N ALA A 39 -9.12 -6.38 24.62
CA ALA A 39 -10.18 -6.35 23.62
C ALA A 39 -9.60 -6.13 22.20
N ILE A 40 -8.61 -5.24 22.08
CA ILE A 40 -7.90 -5.01 20.82
C ILE A 40 -7.13 -6.27 20.40
N ALA A 41 -6.45 -6.95 21.34
CA ALA A 41 -5.73 -8.18 21.06
C ALA A 41 -6.66 -9.36 20.69
N ALA A 42 -7.87 -9.43 21.28
CA ALA A 42 -8.88 -10.40 20.87
C ALA A 42 -9.35 -10.15 19.43
N LEU A 43 -9.74 -8.91 19.11
CA LEU A 43 -10.17 -8.53 17.77
C LEU A 43 -9.08 -8.76 16.70
N ASN A 44 -7.81 -8.54 17.03
CA ASN A 44 -6.70 -8.85 16.14
C ASN A 44 -6.51 -10.35 15.92
N ARG A 45 -6.68 -11.18 16.96
CA ARG A 45 -6.63 -12.64 16.83
C ARG A 45 -7.75 -13.16 15.94
N ASP A 46 -8.98 -12.67 16.12
CA ASP A 46 -10.12 -13.05 15.30
C ASP A 46 -9.90 -12.67 13.83
N ARG A 47 -9.34 -11.48 13.56
CA ARG A 47 -8.97 -11.06 12.21
C ARG A 47 -7.85 -11.91 11.60
N LEU A 48 -6.86 -12.30 12.39
CA LEU A 48 -5.80 -13.19 11.92
C LEU A 48 -6.34 -14.57 11.58
N GLN A 49 -7.20 -15.15 12.42
CA GLN A 49 -7.86 -16.42 12.16
C GLN A 49 -8.69 -16.37 10.87
N ALA A 50 -9.48 -15.31 10.65
CA ALA A 50 -10.25 -15.16 9.41
C ALA A 50 -9.35 -15.02 8.16
N LEU A 51 -8.14 -14.47 8.30
CA LEU A 51 -7.16 -14.41 7.21
C LEU A 51 -6.48 -15.76 6.98
N GLU A 52 -6.19 -16.51 8.03
CA GLU A 52 -5.64 -17.87 7.97
C GLU A 52 -6.64 -18.83 7.31
N GLU A 53 -7.90 -18.86 7.76
CA GLU A 53 -8.98 -19.65 7.15
C GLU A 53 -9.18 -19.32 5.66
N ARG A 54 -9.03 -18.03 5.29
CA ARG A 54 -9.11 -17.59 3.89
C ARG A 54 -7.87 -17.98 3.08
N GLY A 55 -6.71 -18.10 3.71
CA GLY A 55 -5.47 -18.57 3.10
C GLY A 55 -5.39 -20.09 2.96
N GLU A 56 -6.06 -20.83 3.84
CA GLU A 56 -6.19 -22.30 3.81
C GLU A 56 -7.17 -22.81 2.75
N ALA A 57 -8.06 -21.94 2.25
CA ALA A 57 -8.80 -22.21 1.02
C ALA A 57 -7.77 -22.50 -0.10
N GLN A 58 -7.68 -23.78 -0.48
CA GLN A 58 -6.69 -24.32 -1.40
C GLN A 58 -6.50 -23.39 -2.60
N PRO A 59 -5.25 -23.16 -3.05
CA PRO A 59 -5.05 -22.45 -4.31
C PRO A 59 -5.74 -23.30 -5.37
N GLU A 60 -6.89 -22.83 -5.87
CA GLU A 60 -7.47 -23.34 -7.11
C GLU A 60 -6.30 -23.49 -8.09
N ALA A 61 -6.14 -24.69 -8.66
CA ALA A 61 -5.14 -24.93 -9.67
C ALA A 61 -5.22 -23.77 -10.67
N LEU A 62 -4.21 -22.91 -10.62
CA LEU A 62 -4.24 -21.62 -11.28
C LEU A 62 -4.20 -21.93 -12.77
N ASP A 63 -5.35 -21.88 -13.42
CA ASP A 63 -5.45 -22.07 -14.86
C ASP A 63 -4.75 -20.87 -15.52
N LEU A 64 -3.53 -21.12 -15.96
CA LEU A 64 -2.58 -20.14 -16.46
C LEU A 64 -2.15 -20.55 -17.86
N LEU A 65 -1.93 -19.57 -18.73
CA LEU A 65 -1.27 -19.87 -19.99
C LEU A 65 0.20 -20.25 -19.74
N PRO A 66 0.78 -21.12 -20.58
CA PRO A 66 2.19 -21.49 -20.46
C PRO A 66 3.08 -20.25 -20.61
N LEU A 67 4.04 -20.10 -19.69
CA LEU A 67 4.99 -19.00 -19.74
C LEU A 67 5.97 -19.19 -20.90
N PRO A 68 6.34 -18.09 -21.59
CA PRO A 68 7.14 -18.15 -22.79
C PRO A 68 8.61 -18.41 -22.46
N ARG A 69 9.31 -19.12 -23.34
CA ARG A 69 10.75 -19.41 -23.24
C ARG A 69 11.57 -18.80 -24.38
N SER A 70 10.90 -18.15 -25.33
CA SER A 70 11.52 -17.49 -26.48
C SER A 70 10.78 -16.21 -26.85
N GLU A 71 11.46 -15.27 -27.52
CA GLU A 71 10.86 -13.99 -27.92
C GLU A 71 9.61 -14.13 -28.80
N LEU A 72 9.55 -15.16 -29.64
CA LEU A 72 8.37 -15.45 -30.47
C LEU A 72 7.18 -15.84 -29.59
N GLN A 73 7.40 -16.72 -28.60
CA GLN A 73 6.38 -17.12 -27.65
C GLN A 73 5.91 -15.95 -26.78
N GLU A 74 6.81 -15.03 -26.42
CA GLU A 74 6.43 -13.82 -25.68
C GLU A 74 5.46 -12.93 -26.49
N ARG A 75 5.71 -12.79 -27.79
CA ARG A 75 4.82 -12.02 -28.69
C ARG A 75 3.47 -12.70 -28.83
N GLU A 76 3.46 -14.01 -29.03
CA GLU A 76 2.22 -14.80 -29.12
C GLU A 76 1.42 -14.73 -27.82
N LEU A 77 2.09 -14.88 -26.68
CA LEU A 77 1.44 -14.75 -25.37
C LEU A 77 0.84 -13.36 -25.18
N LEU A 78 1.55 -12.27 -25.54
CA LEU A 78 0.99 -10.92 -25.45
C LEU A 78 -0.25 -10.74 -26.31
N LEU A 79 -0.29 -11.33 -27.51
CA LEU A 79 -1.48 -11.30 -28.36
C LEU A 79 -2.66 -12.04 -27.70
N GLN A 80 -2.42 -13.23 -27.17
CA GLN A 80 -3.43 -14.02 -26.47
C GLN A 80 -3.96 -13.29 -25.23
N LEU A 81 -3.07 -12.72 -24.41
CA LEU A 81 -3.45 -11.93 -23.23
C LEU A 81 -4.29 -10.69 -23.62
N ASN A 82 -3.96 -10.02 -24.72
CA ASN A 82 -4.74 -8.89 -25.24
C ASN A 82 -6.14 -9.29 -25.70
N GLN A 83 -6.31 -10.50 -26.24
CA GLN A 83 -7.62 -11.02 -26.64
C GLN A 83 -8.45 -11.39 -25.40
N LEU A 84 -7.89 -12.19 -24.49
CA LEU A 84 -8.58 -12.64 -23.28
C LEU A 84 -9.03 -11.48 -22.38
N SER A 85 -8.21 -10.44 -22.30
CA SER A 85 -8.49 -9.24 -21.51
C SER A 85 -9.64 -8.37 -22.05
N GLN A 86 -10.24 -8.72 -23.19
CA GLN A 86 -11.45 -8.11 -23.75
C GLN A 86 -12.69 -9.03 -23.67
N GLY A 87 -12.50 -10.26 -23.20
CA GLY A 87 -13.53 -11.28 -23.18
C GLY A 87 -14.38 -11.30 -21.90
N SER A 88 -14.86 -12.48 -21.52
CA SER A 88 -15.65 -12.72 -20.31
C SER A 88 -14.86 -12.37 -19.04
N GLN A 89 -15.56 -12.23 -17.90
CA GLN A 89 -14.89 -11.97 -16.62
C GLN A 89 -13.80 -13.00 -16.32
N GLU A 90 -14.08 -14.29 -16.57
CA GLU A 90 -13.14 -15.39 -16.37
C GLU A 90 -11.90 -15.26 -17.26
N GLN A 91 -12.09 -14.91 -18.54
CA GLN A 91 -10.99 -14.70 -19.48
C GLN A 91 -10.11 -13.51 -19.05
N ARG A 92 -10.73 -12.42 -18.57
CA ARG A 92 -9.99 -11.27 -18.05
C ARG A 92 -9.21 -11.63 -16.78
N LEU A 93 -9.80 -12.41 -15.88
CA LEU A 93 -9.10 -12.91 -14.68
C LEU A 93 -7.92 -13.82 -15.04
N LEU A 94 -8.09 -14.74 -15.99
CA LEU A 94 -7.02 -15.61 -16.48
C LEU A 94 -5.86 -14.81 -17.09
N ALA A 95 -6.19 -13.79 -17.91
CA ALA A 95 -5.18 -12.92 -18.49
C ALA A 95 -4.37 -12.18 -17.42
N LEU A 96 -5.04 -11.64 -16.39
CA LEU A 96 -4.38 -10.89 -15.33
C LEU A 96 -3.58 -11.80 -14.38
N ARG A 97 -4.10 -13.00 -14.04
CA ARG A 97 -3.36 -14.03 -13.28
C ARG A 97 -2.08 -14.42 -14.01
N THR A 98 -2.17 -14.64 -15.32
CA THR A 98 -1.01 -14.94 -16.17
C THR A 98 -0.03 -13.77 -16.21
N CYS A 99 -0.50 -12.53 -16.35
CA CYS A 99 0.35 -11.34 -16.31
C CYS A 99 1.10 -11.21 -14.97
N GLN A 100 0.42 -11.49 -13.86
CA GLN A 100 1.01 -11.43 -12.52
C GLN A 100 2.14 -12.43 -12.36
N VAL A 101 1.93 -13.67 -12.80
CA VAL A 101 2.93 -14.74 -12.72
C VAL A 101 4.08 -14.51 -13.70
N TRP A 102 3.78 -14.02 -14.91
CA TRP A 102 4.81 -13.75 -15.91
C TRP A 102 5.72 -12.58 -15.49
N GLY A 103 5.16 -11.54 -14.86
CA GLY A 103 5.94 -10.44 -14.28
C GLY A 103 6.65 -9.56 -15.32
N ASP A 104 6.30 -9.65 -16.60
CA ASP A 104 6.90 -8.84 -17.65
C ASP A 104 6.27 -7.43 -17.70
N ARG A 105 7.11 -6.41 -17.92
CA ARG A 105 6.67 -5.01 -18.00
C ARG A 105 5.71 -4.72 -19.14
N ARG A 106 5.74 -5.51 -20.21
CA ARG A 106 4.79 -5.41 -21.33
C ARG A 106 3.36 -5.73 -20.89
N CYS A 107 3.16 -6.35 -19.73
CA CYS A 107 1.85 -6.53 -19.12
C CYS A 107 1.29 -5.26 -18.45
N LEU A 108 2.11 -4.25 -18.15
CA LEU A 108 1.66 -3.05 -17.43
C LEU A 108 0.45 -2.33 -18.06
N PRO A 109 0.35 -2.14 -19.39
CA PRO A 109 -0.84 -1.55 -20.00
C PRO A 109 -2.11 -2.36 -19.72
N LEU A 110 -2.02 -3.70 -19.78
CA LEU A 110 -3.14 -4.60 -19.48
C LEU A 110 -3.55 -4.52 -18.01
N LEU A 111 -2.59 -4.58 -17.08
CA LEU A 111 -2.84 -4.48 -15.65
C LEU A 111 -3.47 -3.12 -15.27
N ARG A 112 -2.96 -2.01 -15.84
CA ARG A 112 -3.53 -0.67 -15.61
C ARG A 112 -4.94 -0.53 -16.17
N ARG A 113 -5.26 -1.22 -17.27
CA ARG A 113 -6.63 -1.26 -17.79
C ARG A 113 -7.52 -2.08 -16.86
N GLY A 114 -7.05 -3.24 -16.39
CA GLY A 114 -7.77 -4.10 -15.44
C GLY A 114 -8.13 -3.40 -14.13
N GLN A 115 -7.27 -2.50 -13.62
CA GLN A 115 -7.57 -1.71 -12.42
C GLN A 115 -8.84 -0.85 -12.54
N ARG A 116 -9.24 -0.51 -13.79
CA ARG A 116 -10.43 0.29 -14.11
C ARG A 116 -11.59 -0.59 -14.62
N ASP A 117 -11.50 -1.90 -14.46
CA ASP A 117 -12.55 -2.83 -14.91
C ASP A 117 -13.84 -2.61 -14.10
N ALA A 118 -14.98 -2.80 -14.76
CA ALA A 118 -16.29 -2.72 -14.11
C ALA A 118 -16.51 -3.86 -13.11
N SER A 119 -15.87 -5.01 -13.32
CA SER A 119 -15.93 -6.15 -12.42
C SER A 119 -14.94 -5.97 -11.26
N ALA A 120 -15.48 -5.84 -10.04
CA ALA A 120 -14.69 -5.73 -8.81
C ALA A 120 -13.58 -6.79 -8.65
N PRO A 121 -13.80 -8.10 -8.89
CA PRO A 121 -12.73 -9.08 -8.76
C PRO A 121 -11.60 -8.88 -9.78
N VAL A 122 -11.92 -8.43 -11.00
CA VAL A 122 -10.91 -8.13 -12.04
C VAL A 122 -10.07 -6.92 -11.61
N ALA A 123 -10.74 -5.86 -11.15
CA ALA A 123 -10.07 -4.64 -10.68
C ALA A 123 -9.16 -4.89 -9.47
N LEU A 124 -9.63 -5.70 -8.51
CA LEU A 124 -8.85 -6.08 -7.33
C LEU A 124 -7.60 -6.87 -7.74
N LEU A 125 -7.76 -7.89 -8.58
CA LEU A 125 -6.63 -8.73 -8.99
C LEU A 125 -5.61 -7.94 -9.81
N ALA A 126 -6.07 -7.03 -10.66
CA ALA A 126 -5.18 -6.10 -11.38
C ALA A 126 -4.39 -5.20 -10.42
N ALA A 127 -5.03 -4.66 -9.39
CA ALA A 127 -4.35 -3.84 -8.38
C ALA A 127 -3.28 -4.65 -7.63
N MET A 128 -3.60 -5.89 -7.22
CA MET A 128 -2.65 -6.80 -6.58
C MET A 128 -1.46 -7.13 -7.51
N ALA A 129 -1.74 -7.40 -8.79
CA ALA A 129 -0.70 -7.68 -9.77
C ALA A 129 0.20 -6.46 -10.04
N LEU A 130 -0.28 -5.23 -9.88
CA LEU A 130 0.55 -4.03 -10.03
C LEU A 130 1.54 -3.84 -8.88
N GLU A 131 1.31 -4.44 -7.71
CA GLU A 131 2.22 -4.37 -6.57
C GLU A 131 3.61 -4.92 -6.91
N THR A 132 3.70 -5.95 -7.77
CA THR A 132 4.96 -6.58 -8.17
C THR A 132 5.89 -5.64 -8.94
N PHE A 133 5.34 -4.56 -9.50
CA PHE A 133 6.09 -3.57 -10.28
C PHE A 133 6.37 -2.28 -9.51
N ARG A 134 5.98 -2.18 -8.23
CA ARG A 134 6.27 -1.00 -7.40
C ARG A 134 7.76 -0.90 -7.09
N GLY A 135 8.27 0.33 -7.05
CA GLY A 135 9.66 0.61 -6.67
C GLY A 135 10.71 0.26 -7.72
N GLU A 136 10.35 -0.42 -8.82
CA GLU A 136 11.30 -0.64 -9.90
C GLU A 136 11.45 0.62 -10.78
N PRO A 137 12.68 1.09 -11.05
CA PRO A 137 12.89 2.19 -11.98
C PRO A 137 12.35 1.84 -13.38
N SER A 138 11.86 2.82 -14.13
CA SER A 138 11.46 2.66 -15.54
C SER A 138 12.67 2.17 -16.36
N GLY A 139 12.77 0.85 -16.59
CA GLY A 139 13.92 0.14 -17.17
C GLY A 139 14.23 -1.20 -16.48
N GLY A 140 13.76 -1.41 -15.25
CA GLY A 140 14.10 -2.58 -14.43
C GLY A 140 15.51 -2.48 -13.88
N TYR A 141 15.82 -3.20 -12.80
CA TYR A 141 17.20 -3.24 -12.27
C TYR A 141 18.20 -3.78 -13.30
N ARG A 142 17.73 -4.57 -14.27
CA ARG A 142 18.53 -5.10 -15.38
C ARG A 142 19.00 -3.99 -16.35
N ALA A 143 18.14 -3.04 -16.74
CA ALA A 143 18.57 -1.90 -17.56
C ALA A 143 19.28 -0.82 -16.74
N ALA A 144 18.96 -0.67 -15.44
CA ALA A 144 19.71 0.19 -14.55
C ALA A 144 21.17 -0.29 -14.39
N ALA A 145 21.39 -1.61 -14.33
CA ALA A 145 22.72 -2.20 -14.30
C ALA A 145 23.48 -1.98 -15.63
N VAL A 146 22.84 -2.14 -16.79
CA VAL A 146 23.45 -1.87 -18.10
C VAL A 146 23.72 -0.38 -18.33
N ALA A 147 22.85 0.52 -17.84
CA ALA A 147 23.06 1.97 -17.88
C ALA A 147 24.14 2.45 -16.88
N SER A 148 24.46 1.67 -15.84
CA SER A 148 25.49 2.03 -14.87
C SER A 148 26.93 1.95 -15.43
N ALA A 149 27.13 1.25 -16.56
CA ALA A 149 28.42 1.21 -17.26
C ALA A 149 28.76 2.56 -17.94
N GLY A 150 27.79 3.46 -18.09
CA GLY A 150 27.98 4.81 -18.63
C GLY A 150 27.54 5.85 -17.63
N LYS A 151 28.49 6.38 -16.84
CA LYS A 151 28.40 7.64 -16.08
C LYS A 151 27.00 7.91 -15.50
N ALA A 152 26.72 7.34 -14.32
CA ALA A 152 25.47 7.52 -13.59
C ALA A 152 24.97 8.96 -13.67
N ALA A 153 23.90 9.18 -14.44
CA ALA A 153 23.33 10.50 -14.63
C ALA A 153 22.87 11.01 -13.28
N LEU A 154 23.49 12.11 -12.84
CA LEU A 154 23.14 12.75 -11.58
C LEU A 154 21.65 13.13 -11.60
N PRO A 155 20.96 13.05 -10.44
CA PRO A 155 19.57 13.48 -10.34
C PRO A 155 19.42 14.89 -10.90
N ARG A 156 18.32 15.13 -11.63
CA ARG A 156 18.09 16.32 -12.47
C ARG A 156 18.37 17.66 -11.76
N ASN A 157 18.17 17.72 -10.45
CA ASN A 157 18.47 18.90 -9.62
C ASN A 157 19.97 19.19 -9.51
N VAL A 158 20.82 18.15 -9.44
CA VAL A 158 22.28 18.27 -9.32
C VAL A 158 22.93 18.58 -10.67
N ALA A 159 22.35 18.11 -11.77
CA ALA A 159 22.84 18.39 -13.12
C ALA A 159 22.68 19.87 -13.54
N ARG A 160 21.74 20.60 -12.93
CA ARG A 160 21.49 22.03 -13.22
C ARG A 160 22.38 22.99 -12.42
N MET A 161 23.12 22.49 -11.44
CA MET A 161 23.99 23.29 -10.57
C MET A 161 25.44 23.37 -11.07
N ARG A 162 25.75 22.89 -12.28
CA ARG A 162 27.08 22.94 -12.88
C ARG A 162 27.15 23.95 -14.01
#